data_AF-A0ABD5XAA9-F1
#
_entry.id   AF-A0ABD5XAA9-F1
#
_cell.length_a   1.000
_cell.length_b   1.000
_cell.length_c   1.000
_cell.angle_alpha   90.00
_cell.angle_beta   90.00
_cell.angle_gamma   90.00
#
_symmetry.space_group_name_H-M   'P 1'
#
loop_
_entity.id
_entity.type
_entity.pdbx_description
1 polymer ?
#
loop_
_entity_poly.entity_id
_entity_poly.type
_entity_poly.pdbx_seq_one_letter_code
_entity_poly.pdbx_strand_id
1 'polypeptide(L)'
;MADPGPPPNATEIMESVNDALQDLELEPHEASEILGFANRELPHLHTPEDSYFILGSYRGPYLRRLRIVQNELDKRLGTYPFLLADLSELNIDRLPVFRIRFTLLAAHVDTIVAVYEQDAGGEVTELGKISTTPYFDKSYVLPRDYAWMTEQNLDTETDVIAAAATIYFNDDLDDATTEDELDLLLTAAHKNDIRLTKAEVIDRLEDREDSEHAPVSYSWVHLNEFRLFELHDQCFAWSSPDDLRDIVDEIP
;
A
#
# COMPACT_ATOMS: atom_id res chain seq x y z
N MET A 1 -2.68 35.40 15.73
CA MET A 1 -4.02 34.85 15.45
C MET A 1 -4.40 34.02 16.65
N ALA A 2 -5.65 34.06 17.11
CA ALA A 2 -6.08 33.19 18.21
C ALA A 2 -6.00 31.73 17.74
N ASP A 3 -5.48 30.86 18.60
CA ASP A 3 -5.47 29.42 18.37
C ASP A 3 -6.92 28.96 18.15
N PRO A 4 -7.26 28.30 17.04
CA PRO A 4 -8.61 27.80 16.84
C PRO A 4 -8.98 26.89 18.02
N GLY A 5 -10.18 27.08 18.57
CA GLY A 5 -10.68 26.23 19.65
C GLY A 5 -10.72 24.74 19.26
N PRO A 6 -10.88 23.83 20.22
CA PRO A 6 -10.86 22.39 19.95
C PRO A 6 -11.92 21.98 18.91
N PRO A 7 -11.65 20.92 18.13
CA PRO A 7 -12.59 20.44 17.10
C PRO A 7 -13.94 20.04 17.71
N PRO A 8 -15.04 20.11 16.94
CA PRO A 8 -16.37 19.76 17.43
C PRO A 8 -16.49 18.30 17.90
N ASN A 9 -15.64 17.41 17.38
CA ASN A 9 -15.52 15.99 17.74
C ASN A 9 -14.29 15.69 18.62
N ALA A 10 -13.79 16.67 19.38
CA ALA A 10 -12.58 16.50 20.20
C ALA A 10 -12.64 15.31 21.16
N THR A 11 -13.81 14.96 21.71
CA THR A 11 -13.94 13.80 22.60
C THR A 11 -13.65 12.49 21.88
N GLU A 12 -14.25 12.26 20.71
CA GLU A 12 -14.04 11.05 19.90
C GLU A 12 -12.59 10.95 19.41
N ILE A 13 -12.02 12.08 18.99
CA ILE A 13 -10.61 12.19 18.60
C ILE A 13 -9.71 11.76 19.75
N MET A 14 -9.94 12.26 20.96
CA MET A 14 -9.11 11.96 22.12
C MET A 14 -9.33 10.53 22.63
N GLU A 15 -10.52 9.96 22.52
CA GLU A 15 -10.75 8.53 22.79
C GLU A 15 -9.93 7.65 21.84
N SER A 16 -9.99 7.92 20.53
CA SER A 16 -9.19 7.20 19.52
C SER A 16 -7.69 7.31 19.77
N VAL A 17 -7.20 8.50 20.13
CA VAL A 17 -5.79 8.72 20.50
C VAL A 17 -5.42 7.98 21.78
N ASN A 18 -6.30 7.98 22.78
CA ASN A 18 -6.06 7.30 24.05
C ASN A 18 -5.98 5.78 23.86
N ASP A 19 -6.89 5.20 23.07
CA ASP A 19 -6.85 3.79 22.69
C ASP A 19 -5.56 3.46 21.92
N ALA A 20 -5.19 4.32 20.96
CA ALA A 20 -3.95 4.14 20.21
C ALA A 20 -2.70 4.21 21.10
N LEU A 21 -2.73 5.00 22.17
CA LEU A 21 -1.61 5.14 23.10
C LEU A 21 -1.72 4.22 24.32
N GLN A 22 -2.70 3.30 24.36
CA GLN A 22 -2.91 2.34 25.45
C GLN A 22 -3.04 3.03 26.82
N ASP A 23 -3.93 4.02 26.90
CA ASP A 23 -4.21 4.80 28.12
C ASP A 23 -3.01 5.56 28.68
N LEU A 24 -1.99 5.83 27.86
CA LEU A 24 -0.86 6.66 28.26
C LEU A 24 -1.33 8.10 28.52
N GLU A 25 -1.08 8.59 29.73
CA GLU A 25 -1.41 9.96 30.11
C GLU A 25 -0.67 10.98 29.23
N LEU A 26 -1.44 11.92 28.68
CA LEU A 26 -0.96 13.01 27.85
C LEU A 26 -0.74 14.26 28.68
N GLU A 27 0.39 14.93 28.46
CA GLU A 27 0.60 16.26 28.98
C GLU A 27 -0.32 17.27 28.25
N PRO A 28 -0.73 18.37 28.91
CA PRO A 28 -1.64 19.35 28.30
C PRO A 28 -1.14 19.90 26.95
N HIS A 29 0.18 20.08 26.81
CA HIS A 29 0.78 20.56 25.57
C HIS A 29 0.70 19.53 24.44
N GLU A 30 0.86 18.24 24.75
CA GLU A 30 0.74 17.14 23.78
C GLU A 30 -0.69 17.00 23.28
N ALA A 31 -1.66 17.04 24.20
CA ALA A 31 -3.08 17.04 23.85
C ALA A 31 -3.43 18.24 22.95
N SER A 32 -2.89 19.43 23.27
CA SER A 32 -3.09 20.63 22.45
C SER A 32 -2.50 20.50 21.06
N GLU A 33 -1.28 19.96 20.92
CA GLU A 33 -0.64 19.72 19.62
C GLU A 33 -1.42 18.71 18.77
N ILE A 34 -1.90 17.62 19.39
CA ILE A 34 -2.71 16.58 18.72
C ILE A 34 -4.05 17.16 18.24
N LEU A 35 -4.77 17.90 19.09
CA LEU A 35 -6.02 18.56 18.70
C LEU A 35 -5.78 19.65 17.65
N GLY A 36 -4.65 20.36 17.73
CA GLY A 36 -4.23 21.34 16.75
C GLY A 36 -3.99 20.71 15.37
N PHE A 37 -3.34 19.54 15.32
CA PHE A 37 -3.21 18.76 14.09
C PHE A 37 -4.57 18.31 13.57
N ALA A 38 -5.43 17.76 14.43
CA ALA A 38 -6.77 17.31 14.04
C ALA A 38 -7.61 18.47 13.45
N ASN A 39 -7.54 19.66 14.04
CA ASN A 39 -8.19 20.88 13.56
C ASN A 39 -7.70 21.34 12.17
N ARG A 40 -6.45 21.04 11.81
CA ARG A 40 -5.88 21.42 10.51
C ARG A 40 -6.18 20.39 9.45
N GLU A 41 -5.98 19.10 9.74
CA GLU A 41 -6.00 18.05 8.72
C GLU A 41 -7.38 17.40 8.54
N LEU A 42 -8.13 17.13 9.63
CA LEU A 42 -9.40 16.40 9.53
C LEU A 42 -10.52 17.14 8.77
N PRO A 43 -10.63 18.47 8.77
CA PRO A 43 -11.67 19.15 7.99
C PRO A 43 -11.62 18.83 6.49
N HIS A 44 -10.44 18.49 5.95
CA HIS A 44 -10.29 18.08 4.55
C HIS A 44 -10.89 16.70 4.26
N LEU A 45 -11.03 15.86 5.29
CA LEU A 45 -11.63 14.53 5.21
C LEU A 45 -13.15 14.54 5.48
N HIS A 46 -13.69 15.68 5.92
CA HIS A 46 -15.12 15.86 6.18
C HIS A 46 -15.77 16.70 5.08
N THR A 47 -15.44 16.39 3.84
CA THR A 47 -16.01 17.02 2.64
C THR A 47 -16.86 15.99 1.87
N PRO A 48 -17.57 16.39 0.82
CA PRO A 48 -18.24 15.44 -0.07
C PRO A 48 -17.29 14.65 -0.99
N GLU A 49 -15.99 14.90 -0.94
CA GLU A 49 -14.99 14.17 -1.74
C GLU A 49 -14.63 12.86 -1.05
N ASP A 50 -14.43 11.79 -1.85
CA ASP A 50 -13.96 10.49 -1.35
C ASP A 50 -12.47 10.58 -1.03
N SER A 51 -12.12 10.41 0.25
CA SER A 51 -10.76 10.56 0.75
C SER A 51 -9.96 9.26 0.69
N TYR A 52 -8.75 9.34 0.12
CA TYR A 52 -7.83 8.19 -0.01
C TYR A 52 -6.55 8.44 0.76
N PHE A 53 -6.34 7.65 1.82
CA PHE A 53 -5.08 7.65 2.55
C PHE A 53 -4.10 6.64 1.94
N ILE A 54 -3.05 7.14 1.29
CA ILE A 54 -2.06 6.30 0.64
C ILE A 54 -0.92 5.99 1.60
N LEU A 55 -0.60 4.70 1.74
CA LEU A 55 0.41 4.14 2.63
C LEU A 55 1.47 3.37 1.85
N GLY A 56 2.64 3.24 2.47
CA GLY A 56 3.80 2.54 1.94
C GLY A 56 5.09 3.27 2.29
N SER A 57 6.18 2.90 1.62
CA SER A 57 7.50 3.43 1.94
C SER A 57 7.73 4.85 1.42
N TYR A 58 8.03 5.78 2.33
CA TYR A 58 8.41 7.16 1.99
C TYR A 58 9.90 7.33 1.60
N ARG A 59 10.67 6.24 1.53
CA ARG A 59 12.06 6.29 1.05
C ARG A 59 12.03 6.46 -0.48
N GLY A 60 12.87 7.32 -1.06
CA GLY A 60 13.05 7.35 -2.52
C GLY A 60 13.87 6.12 -2.89
N PRO A 61 13.39 5.15 -3.69
CA PRO A 61 12.53 5.20 -4.89
C PRO A 61 11.02 4.92 -4.72
N TYR A 62 10.59 4.36 -3.59
CA TYR A 62 9.20 3.91 -3.34
C TYR A 62 8.20 5.06 -3.25
N LEU A 63 8.63 6.23 -2.75
CA LEU A 63 7.79 7.43 -2.73
C LEU A 63 7.25 7.77 -4.14
N ARG A 64 7.99 7.45 -5.22
CA ARG A 64 7.50 7.69 -6.58
C ARG A 64 6.29 6.81 -6.92
N ARG A 65 6.22 5.58 -6.40
CA ARG A 65 5.11 4.65 -6.63
C ARG A 65 3.87 5.12 -5.89
N LEU A 66 4.05 5.60 -4.67
CA LEU A 66 2.96 6.26 -3.93
C LEU A 66 2.41 7.48 -4.69
N ARG A 67 3.28 8.25 -5.37
CA ARG A 67 2.85 9.38 -6.23
C ARG A 67 2.15 8.93 -7.50
N ILE A 68 2.47 7.76 -8.06
CA ILE A 68 1.71 7.20 -9.18
C ILE A 68 0.27 6.97 -8.72
N VAL A 69 0.08 6.23 -7.64
CA VAL A 69 -1.26 5.96 -7.06
C VAL A 69 -1.99 7.26 -6.75
N GLN A 70 -1.33 8.23 -6.11
CA GLN A 70 -1.93 9.53 -5.82
C GLN A 70 -2.38 10.25 -7.09
N ASN A 71 -1.53 10.32 -8.11
CA ASN A 71 -1.84 11.03 -9.34
C ASN A 71 -2.98 10.35 -10.12
N GLU A 72 -3.07 9.02 -10.12
CA GLU A 72 -4.18 8.32 -10.79
C GLU A 72 -5.51 8.55 -10.06
N LEU A 73 -5.50 8.49 -8.71
CA LEU A 73 -6.68 8.83 -7.92
C LEU A 73 -7.10 10.30 -8.08
N ASP A 74 -6.15 11.23 -8.18
CA ASP A 74 -6.41 12.68 -8.30
C ASP A 74 -7.01 13.07 -9.66
N LYS A 75 -6.87 12.20 -10.68
CA LYS A 75 -7.56 12.38 -11.97
C LYS A 75 -9.07 12.16 -11.87
N ARG A 76 -9.54 11.45 -10.84
CA ARG A 76 -10.95 11.16 -10.63
C ARG A 76 -11.66 12.38 -10.09
N LEU A 77 -12.91 12.57 -10.53
CA LEU A 77 -13.71 13.68 -10.03
C LEU A 77 -14.20 13.38 -8.62
N GLY A 78 -13.98 14.32 -7.71
CA GLY A 78 -14.50 14.24 -6.35
C GLY A 78 -13.69 13.34 -5.43
N THR A 79 -12.40 13.13 -5.71
CA THR A 79 -11.49 12.38 -4.83
C THR A 79 -10.50 13.32 -4.15
N TYR A 80 -10.03 12.91 -2.97
CA TYR A 80 -8.99 13.59 -2.22
C TYR A 80 -7.90 12.59 -1.77
N PRO A 81 -6.91 12.30 -2.65
CA PRO A 81 -5.82 11.39 -2.30
C PRO A 81 -4.64 12.12 -1.65
N PHE A 82 -4.14 11.59 -0.54
CA PHE A 82 -3.04 12.20 0.18
C PHE A 82 -2.08 11.18 0.80
N LEU A 83 -0.85 11.65 1.06
CA LEU A 83 0.20 10.90 1.74
C LEU A 83 0.43 11.48 3.13
N LEU A 84 0.80 10.65 4.09
CA LEU A 84 1.15 11.13 5.44
C LEU A 84 2.32 12.13 5.40
N ALA A 85 3.27 11.91 4.48
CA ALA A 85 4.44 12.75 4.31
C ALA A 85 4.12 14.18 3.86
N ASP A 86 2.93 14.44 3.32
CA ASP A 86 2.50 15.77 2.88
C ASP A 86 1.86 16.61 3.98
N LEU A 87 1.43 15.96 5.06
CA LEU A 87 0.70 16.62 6.15
C LEU A 87 1.66 17.18 7.20
N SER A 88 1.16 18.13 8.01
CA SER A 88 1.98 18.72 9.07
C SER A 88 2.48 17.68 10.09
N GLU A 89 3.71 17.83 10.57
CA GLU A 89 4.24 16.97 11.64
C GLU A 89 3.73 17.42 13.02
N LEU A 90 3.63 16.47 13.95
CA LEU A 90 3.43 16.76 15.37
C LEU A 90 4.80 16.98 16.01
N ASN A 91 5.00 18.14 16.62
CA ASN A 91 6.23 18.45 17.33
C ASN A 91 6.21 17.92 18.77
N ILE A 92 6.19 16.59 18.91
CA ILE A 92 6.12 15.90 20.21
C ILE A 92 7.18 14.79 20.26
N ASP A 93 8.27 15.01 20.99
CA ASP A 93 9.39 14.06 21.04
C ASP A 93 9.09 12.79 21.83
N ARG A 94 8.23 12.88 22.85
CA ARG A 94 7.96 11.77 23.79
C ARG A 94 7.08 10.67 23.20
N LEU A 95 6.21 11.02 22.26
CA LEU A 95 5.12 10.17 21.80
C LEU A 95 5.41 9.52 20.45
N PRO A 96 4.79 8.37 20.14
CA PRO A 96 4.89 7.77 18.81
C PRO A 96 4.05 8.56 17.79
N VAL A 97 4.59 9.68 17.30
CA VAL A 97 3.92 10.64 16.39
C VAL A 97 3.28 9.96 15.18
N PHE A 98 4.00 9.04 14.53
CA PHE A 98 3.47 8.28 13.39
C PHE A 98 2.20 7.52 13.75
N ARG A 99 2.17 6.85 14.92
CA ARG A 99 1.02 6.07 15.39
C ARG A 99 -0.19 6.96 15.62
N ILE A 100 0.01 8.13 16.23
CA ILE A 100 -1.06 9.09 16.48
C ILE A 100 -1.64 9.58 15.15
N ARG A 101 -0.79 10.09 14.25
CA ARG A 101 -1.24 10.64 12.96
C ARG A 101 -1.94 9.58 12.11
N PHE A 102 -1.37 8.38 12.03
CA PHE A 102 -2.00 7.24 11.35
C PHE A 102 -3.39 6.97 11.90
N THR A 103 -3.53 6.83 13.23
CA THR A 103 -4.82 6.48 13.86
C THR A 103 -5.88 7.53 13.55
N LEU A 104 -5.53 8.81 13.69
CA LEU A 104 -6.43 9.92 13.40
C LEU A 104 -6.89 9.89 11.94
N LEU A 105 -5.97 9.82 11.00
CA LEU A 105 -6.32 9.86 9.57
C LEU A 105 -7.07 8.60 9.15
N ALA A 106 -6.57 7.42 9.51
CA ALA A 106 -7.19 6.13 9.19
C ALA A 106 -8.60 6.01 9.79
N ALA A 107 -8.91 6.66 10.92
CA ALA A 107 -10.25 6.66 11.49
C ALA A 107 -11.25 7.49 10.65
N HIS A 108 -10.78 8.52 9.94
CA HIS A 108 -11.64 9.51 9.28
C HIS A 108 -11.66 9.44 7.76
N VAL A 109 -10.71 8.74 7.12
CA VAL A 109 -10.74 8.54 5.67
C VAL A 109 -11.78 7.52 5.22
N ASP A 110 -12.21 7.66 3.96
CA ASP A 110 -13.13 6.74 3.31
C ASP A 110 -12.41 5.47 2.86
N THR A 111 -11.21 5.60 2.29
CA THR A 111 -10.42 4.50 1.73
C THR A 111 -8.95 4.59 2.14
N ILE A 112 -8.32 3.45 2.40
CA ILE A 112 -6.88 3.31 2.62
C ILE A 112 -6.30 2.49 1.47
N VAL A 113 -5.23 2.98 0.84
CA VAL A 113 -4.54 2.29 -0.25
C VAL A 113 -3.09 2.08 0.15
N ALA A 114 -2.67 0.83 0.35
CA ALA A 114 -1.35 0.50 0.85
C ALA A 114 -0.50 -0.19 -0.22
N VAL A 115 0.56 0.47 -0.66
CA VAL A 115 1.50 -0.07 -1.67
C VAL A 115 2.67 -0.73 -0.96
N TYR A 116 2.91 -2.00 -1.30
CA TYR A 116 3.99 -2.81 -0.72
C TYR A 116 5.02 -3.16 -1.77
N GLU A 117 6.30 -2.98 -1.42
CA GLU A 117 7.42 -3.16 -2.37
C GLU A 117 8.67 -3.74 -1.70
N GLN A 118 8.61 -4.08 -0.40
CA GLN A 118 9.75 -4.59 0.35
C GLN A 118 9.32 -5.38 1.59
N ASP A 119 10.15 -6.31 2.04
CA ASP A 119 10.02 -6.93 3.36
C ASP A 119 10.66 -6.03 4.44
N ALA A 120 10.06 -4.85 4.65
CA ALA A 120 10.52 -3.89 5.66
C ALA A 120 9.62 -3.90 6.91
N GLY A 121 10.23 -3.85 8.10
CA GLY A 121 9.49 -3.93 9.36
C GLY A 121 8.46 -2.79 9.59
N GLY A 122 8.63 -1.64 8.93
CA GLY A 122 7.62 -0.57 8.93
C GLY A 122 6.33 -0.98 8.21
N GLU A 123 6.47 -1.61 7.04
CA GLU A 123 5.36 -2.07 6.20
C GLU A 123 4.54 -3.16 6.90
N VAL A 124 5.19 -4.14 7.55
CA VAL A 124 4.50 -5.17 8.36
C VAL A 124 3.62 -4.54 9.44
N THR A 125 4.12 -3.49 10.10
CA THR A 125 3.41 -2.85 11.22
C THR A 125 2.17 -2.11 10.73
N GLU A 126 2.25 -1.46 9.57
CA GLU A 126 1.11 -0.80 8.94
C GLU A 126 0.11 -1.83 8.41
N LEU A 127 0.59 -2.88 7.73
CA LEU A 127 -0.23 -3.98 7.22
C LEU A 127 -1.05 -4.63 8.33
N GLY A 128 -0.42 -4.96 9.46
CA GLY A 128 -1.12 -5.56 10.60
C GLY A 128 -2.15 -4.63 11.27
N LYS A 129 -2.06 -3.31 11.09
CA LYS A 129 -3.11 -2.38 11.55
C LYS A 129 -4.29 -2.39 10.59
N ILE A 130 -4.02 -2.24 9.29
CA ILE A 130 -5.08 -2.16 8.28
C ILE A 130 -5.78 -3.50 8.07
N SER A 131 -5.13 -4.63 8.37
CA SER A 131 -5.72 -5.97 8.26
C SER A 131 -6.72 -6.31 9.37
N THR A 132 -7.02 -5.36 10.25
CA THR A 132 -7.94 -5.54 11.38
C THR A 132 -9.05 -4.50 11.39
N THR A 133 -10.15 -4.81 12.08
CA THR A 133 -11.23 -3.85 12.35
C THR A 133 -10.69 -2.66 13.16
N PRO A 134 -11.09 -1.42 12.83
CA PRO A 134 -12.15 -1.03 11.88
C PRO A 134 -11.65 -0.69 10.48
N TYR A 135 -10.38 -0.96 10.15
CA TYR A 135 -9.77 -0.47 8.91
C TYR A 135 -9.89 -1.44 7.73
N PHE A 136 -10.02 -2.74 8.01
CA PHE A 136 -10.02 -3.79 6.98
C PHE A 136 -10.99 -3.54 5.82
N ASP A 137 -12.26 -3.26 6.11
CA ASP A 137 -13.31 -3.12 5.07
C ASP A 137 -13.06 -1.97 4.08
N LYS A 138 -12.21 -1.01 4.45
CA LYS A 138 -11.85 0.14 3.61
C LYS A 138 -10.40 0.16 3.15
N SER A 139 -9.67 -0.92 3.38
CA SER A 139 -8.26 -1.01 3.02
C SER A 139 -8.05 -1.89 1.80
N TYR A 140 -7.25 -1.38 0.86
CA TYR A 140 -6.82 -2.09 -0.34
C TYR A 140 -5.29 -2.17 -0.35
N VAL A 141 -4.77 -3.36 -0.64
CA VAL A 141 -3.32 -3.62 -0.64
C VAL A 141 -2.83 -3.86 -2.06
N LEU A 142 -1.72 -3.24 -2.40
CA LEU A 142 -1.10 -3.26 -3.73
C LEU A 142 0.32 -3.83 -3.62
N PRO A 143 0.47 -5.16 -3.44
CA PRO A 143 1.77 -5.77 -3.30
C PRO A 143 2.44 -5.99 -4.66
N ARG A 144 3.65 -5.46 -4.80
CA ARG A 144 4.46 -5.67 -5.99
C ARG A 144 4.94 -7.10 -6.10
N ASP A 145 4.84 -7.70 -7.29
CA ASP A 145 5.29 -9.07 -7.62
C ASP A 145 4.69 -10.18 -6.72
N TYR A 146 3.54 -9.93 -6.10
CA TYR A 146 2.85 -10.94 -5.31
C TYR A 146 2.08 -11.91 -6.21
N ALA A 147 2.27 -13.20 -5.96
CA ALA A 147 1.42 -14.28 -6.45
C ALA A 147 1.29 -15.35 -5.36
N TRP A 148 0.07 -15.81 -5.07
CA TRP A 148 -0.14 -16.78 -4.00
C TRP A 148 0.38 -18.18 -4.37
N MET A 149 1.09 -18.83 -3.43
CA MET A 149 1.94 -19.99 -3.70
C MET A 149 1.22 -21.34 -3.90
N THR A 150 -0.08 -21.47 -3.59
CA THR A 150 -0.68 -22.82 -3.49
C THR A 150 -1.09 -23.44 -4.81
N GLU A 151 -1.38 -22.63 -5.80
CA GLU A 151 -1.56 -22.98 -7.22
C GLU A 151 -1.09 -21.70 -7.93
N GLN A 152 -0.20 -21.78 -8.91
CA GLN A 152 0.07 -20.64 -9.78
C GLN A 152 -1.23 -20.34 -10.52
N ASN A 153 -2.12 -19.56 -9.89
CA ASN A 153 -3.30 -19.00 -10.51
C ASN A 153 -2.75 -17.97 -11.50
N LEU A 154 -2.40 -18.45 -12.69
CA LEU A 154 -2.03 -17.64 -13.83
C LEU A 154 -3.33 -17.13 -14.45
N ASP A 155 -4.10 -16.40 -13.67
CA ASP A 155 -5.43 -15.92 -14.07
C ASP A 155 -5.33 -14.57 -14.79
N THR A 156 -4.24 -13.83 -14.55
CA THR A 156 -3.93 -12.55 -15.18
C THR A 156 -2.52 -12.50 -15.76
N GLU A 157 -2.28 -11.56 -16.70
CA GLU A 157 -0.92 -11.31 -17.20
C GLU A 157 0.05 -10.95 -16.08
N THR A 158 -0.42 -10.22 -15.06
CA THR A 158 0.39 -9.82 -13.90
C THR A 158 0.90 -11.02 -13.11
N ASP A 159 0.05 -12.04 -12.90
CA ASP A 159 0.45 -13.28 -12.22
C ASP A 159 1.58 -14.00 -12.97
N VAL A 160 1.50 -13.99 -14.30
CA VAL A 160 2.54 -14.57 -15.17
C VAL A 160 3.83 -13.77 -15.07
N ILE A 161 3.77 -12.44 -15.08
CA ILE A 161 4.96 -11.59 -14.96
C ILE A 161 5.62 -11.73 -13.57
N ALA A 162 4.84 -11.78 -12.48
CA ALA A 162 5.35 -11.99 -11.14
C ALA A 162 6.05 -13.37 -11.00
N ALA A 163 5.44 -14.42 -11.52
CA ALA A 163 6.04 -15.75 -11.57
C ALA A 163 7.31 -15.79 -12.44
N ALA A 164 7.28 -15.14 -13.61
CA ALA A 164 8.42 -15.05 -14.51
C ALA A 164 9.59 -14.28 -13.88
N ALA A 165 9.33 -13.20 -13.14
CA ALA A 165 10.36 -12.45 -12.43
C ALA A 165 11.08 -13.33 -11.41
N THR A 166 10.35 -14.20 -10.69
CA THR A 166 10.94 -15.15 -9.74
C THR A 166 11.86 -16.16 -10.41
N ILE A 167 11.55 -16.57 -11.65
CA ILE A 167 12.39 -17.50 -12.44
C ILE A 167 13.59 -16.76 -13.04
N TYR A 168 13.34 -15.62 -13.71
CA TYR A 168 14.34 -14.89 -14.49
C TYR A 168 15.47 -14.31 -13.64
N PHE A 169 15.15 -13.81 -12.46
CA PHE A 169 16.14 -13.22 -11.52
C PHE A 169 16.67 -14.23 -10.50
N ASN A 170 16.47 -15.53 -10.74
CA ASN A 170 17.00 -16.57 -9.87
C ASN A 170 18.47 -16.86 -10.19
N ASP A 171 19.38 -16.32 -9.37
CA ASP A 171 20.83 -16.52 -9.50
C ASP A 171 21.29 -17.99 -9.38
N ASP A 172 20.43 -18.90 -8.88
CA ASP A 172 20.74 -20.34 -8.77
C ASP A 172 20.46 -21.12 -10.07
N LEU A 173 19.76 -20.52 -11.05
CA LEU A 173 19.48 -21.14 -12.34
C LEU A 173 20.50 -20.71 -13.39
N ASP A 174 20.86 -21.65 -14.29
CA ASP A 174 21.60 -21.29 -15.50
C ASP A 174 20.65 -20.83 -16.62
N ASP A 175 21.18 -20.11 -17.61
CA ASP A 175 20.39 -19.53 -18.71
C ASP A 175 19.48 -20.55 -19.40
N ALA A 176 19.96 -21.78 -19.60
CA ALA A 176 19.19 -22.84 -20.25
C ALA A 176 18.01 -23.30 -19.38
N THR A 177 18.24 -23.47 -18.08
CA THR A 177 17.19 -23.86 -17.13
C THR A 177 16.16 -22.74 -16.97
N THR A 178 16.61 -21.49 -16.90
CA THR A 178 15.73 -20.31 -16.87
C THR A 178 14.83 -20.27 -18.12
N GLU A 179 15.39 -20.50 -19.32
CA GLU A 179 14.61 -20.53 -20.55
C GLU A 179 13.55 -21.65 -20.55
N ASP A 180 13.89 -22.84 -20.07
CA ASP A 180 12.99 -24.00 -20.00
C ASP A 180 11.84 -23.74 -19.00
N GLU A 181 12.14 -23.20 -17.82
CA GLU A 181 11.14 -22.87 -16.79
C GLU A 181 10.17 -21.77 -17.27
N LEU A 182 10.66 -20.75 -17.98
CA LEU A 182 9.80 -19.74 -18.60
C LEU A 182 8.88 -20.32 -19.67
N ASP A 183 9.36 -21.28 -20.48
CA ASP A 183 8.50 -21.95 -21.47
C ASP A 183 7.39 -22.79 -20.81
N LEU A 184 7.70 -23.45 -19.70
CA LEU A 184 6.73 -24.19 -18.90
C LEU A 184 5.67 -23.26 -18.31
N LEU A 185 6.10 -22.11 -17.76
CA LEU A 185 5.21 -21.07 -17.23
C LEU A 185 4.25 -20.56 -18.32
N LEU A 186 4.77 -20.19 -19.49
CA LEU A 186 3.94 -19.70 -20.60
C LEU A 186 2.98 -20.76 -21.12
N THR A 187 3.42 -22.02 -21.18
CA THR A 187 2.55 -23.14 -21.55
C THR A 187 1.40 -23.31 -20.56
N ALA A 188 1.64 -23.06 -19.27
CA ALA A 188 0.58 -23.05 -18.26
C ALA A 188 -0.34 -21.84 -18.42
N ALA A 189 0.20 -20.63 -18.59
CA ALA A 189 -0.56 -19.40 -18.81
C ALA A 189 -1.49 -19.47 -20.04
N HIS A 190 -1.02 -20.07 -21.14
CA HIS A 190 -1.81 -20.24 -22.37
C HIS A 190 -3.04 -21.12 -22.17
N LYS A 191 -3.04 -22.02 -21.17
CA LYS A 191 -4.23 -22.80 -20.82
C LYS A 191 -5.34 -21.94 -20.20
N ASN A 192 -4.97 -20.78 -19.66
CA ASN A 192 -5.88 -19.77 -19.10
C ASN A 192 -6.17 -18.62 -20.08
N ASP A 193 -5.91 -18.82 -21.39
CA ASP A 193 -6.09 -17.83 -22.49
C ASP A 193 -5.25 -16.54 -22.37
N ILE A 194 -4.22 -16.55 -21.52
CA ILE A 194 -3.20 -15.49 -21.49
C ILE A 194 -2.22 -15.75 -22.64
N ARG A 195 -2.00 -14.78 -23.52
CA ARG A 195 -1.21 -14.97 -24.76
C ARG A 195 0.09 -14.18 -24.79
N LEU A 196 0.81 -14.20 -23.67
CA LEU A 196 2.15 -13.65 -23.61
C LEU A 196 3.16 -14.53 -24.34
N THR A 197 4.09 -13.90 -25.05
CA THR A 197 5.27 -14.53 -25.62
C THR A 197 6.46 -14.40 -24.67
N LYS A 198 7.45 -15.29 -24.80
CA LYS A 198 8.68 -15.21 -24.01
C LYS A 198 9.40 -13.87 -24.22
N ALA A 199 9.43 -13.38 -25.46
CA ALA A 199 10.05 -12.10 -25.77
C ALA A 199 9.35 -10.94 -25.03
N GLU A 200 8.01 -10.88 -25.05
CA GLU A 200 7.26 -9.84 -24.31
C GLU A 200 7.49 -9.92 -22.80
N VAL A 201 7.61 -11.13 -22.25
CA VAL A 201 7.95 -11.32 -20.82
C VAL A 201 9.36 -10.81 -20.54
N ILE A 202 10.36 -11.24 -21.32
CA ILE A 202 11.75 -10.80 -21.13
C ILE A 202 11.87 -9.28 -21.28
N ASP A 203 11.30 -8.70 -22.34
CA ASP A 203 11.32 -7.25 -22.58
C ASP A 203 10.75 -6.51 -21.35
N ARG A 204 9.61 -6.96 -20.79
CA ARG A 204 9.01 -6.38 -19.58
C ARG A 204 9.89 -6.55 -18.32
N LEU A 205 10.65 -7.64 -18.21
CA LEU A 205 11.54 -7.88 -17.08
C LEU A 205 12.84 -7.08 -17.19
N GLU A 206 13.38 -6.93 -18.40
CA GLU A 206 14.58 -6.11 -18.68
C GLU A 206 14.31 -4.61 -18.58
N ASP A 207 13.09 -4.15 -18.90
CA ASP A 207 12.68 -2.74 -18.79
C ASP A 207 12.41 -2.29 -17.34
N ARG A 208 12.54 -3.18 -16.34
CA ARG A 208 12.39 -2.82 -14.92
C ARG A 208 13.45 -1.81 -14.51
N GLU A 209 13.10 -0.81 -13.68
CA GLU A 209 14.08 0.15 -13.17
C GLU A 209 15.20 -0.56 -12.35
N ASP A 210 16.41 0.01 -12.24
CA ASP A 210 17.53 -0.59 -11.47
C ASP A 210 17.14 -0.98 -10.03
N SER A 211 16.27 -0.20 -9.37
CA SER A 211 15.76 -0.51 -8.04
C SER A 211 14.70 -1.62 -8.00
N GLU A 212 14.25 -2.05 -9.18
CA GLU A 212 13.11 -2.91 -9.44
C GLU A 212 13.50 -4.24 -10.10
N HIS A 213 14.79 -4.44 -10.38
CA HIS A 213 15.31 -5.62 -11.07
C HIS A 213 15.02 -6.91 -10.29
N ALA A 214 15.29 -6.97 -8.99
CA ALA A 214 14.97 -8.17 -8.23
C ALA A 214 13.46 -8.24 -7.90
N PRO A 215 12.83 -9.43 -8.00
CA PRO A 215 11.48 -9.63 -7.53
C PRO A 215 11.40 -9.38 -6.02
N VAL A 216 10.28 -8.82 -5.57
CA VAL A 216 10.09 -8.55 -4.15
C VAL A 216 9.80 -9.85 -3.42
N SER A 217 10.67 -10.20 -2.47
CA SER A 217 10.43 -11.29 -1.54
C SER A 217 9.74 -10.76 -0.30
N TYR A 218 8.59 -11.34 0.04
CA TYR A 218 7.84 -11.02 1.26
C TYR A 218 7.98 -12.11 2.31
N SER A 219 8.07 -11.71 3.57
CA SER A 219 8.00 -12.67 4.68
C SER A 219 6.64 -13.35 4.76
N TRP A 220 6.60 -14.53 5.39
CA TRP A 220 5.37 -15.32 5.58
C TRP A 220 4.24 -14.52 6.25
N VAL A 221 4.57 -13.55 7.10
CA VAL A 221 3.59 -12.66 7.74
C VAL A 221 2.87 -11.82 6.69
N HIS A 222 3.59 -11.12 5.80
CA HIS A 222 2.98 -10.37 4.70
C HIS A 222 2.12 -11.26 3.82
N LEU A 223 2.64 -12.42 3.42
CA LEU A 223 1.92 -13.32 2.51
C LEU A 223 0.56 -13.75 3.08
N ASN A 224 0.47 -14.05 4.38
CA ASN A 224 -0.81 -14.39 5.01
C ASN A 224 -1.79 -13.21 5.03
N GLU A 225 -1.31 -12.01 5.33
CA GLU A 225 -2.18 -10.82 5.36
C GLU A 225 -2.64 -10.47 3.94
N PHE A 226 -1.76 -10.51 2.93
CA PHE A 226 -2.15 -10.35 1.52
C PHE A 226 -3.18 -11.37 1.09
N ARG A 227 -3.05 -12.63 1.53
CA ARG A 227 -4.05 -13.67 1.25
C ARG A 227 -5.41 -13.33 1.86
N LEU A 228 -5.45 -12.72 3.04
CA LEU A 228 -6.69 -12.26 3.64
C LEU A 228 -7.36 -11.19 2.77
N PHE A 229 -6.61 -10.17 2.33
CA PHE A 229 -7.15 -9.15 1.42
C PHE A 229 -7.58 -9.72 0.07
N GLU A 230 -6.80 -10.65 -0.50
CA GLU A 230 -7.11 -11.32 -1.77
C GLU A 230 -8.44 -12.08 -1.69
N LEU A 231 -8.70 -12.81 -0.60
CA LEU A 231 -9.96 -13.52 -0.38
C LEU A 231 -11.18 -12.59 -0.22
N HIS A 232 -10.95 -11.29 -0.10
CA HIS A 232 -11.95 -10.24 0.04
C HIS A 232 -11.99 -9.29 -1.16
N ASP A 233 -11.32 -9.62 -2.27
CA ASP A 233 -11.23 -8.78 -3.48
C ASP A 233 -10.60 -7.39 -3.20
N GLN A 234 -9.67 -7.33 -2.24
CA GLN A 234 -9.00 -6.11 -1.79
C GLN A 234 -7.47 -6.12 -2.01
N CYS A 235 -6.95 -7.11 -2.74
CA CYS A 235 -5.52 -7.26 -3.03
C CYS A 235 -5.30 -7.20 -4.54
N PHE A 236 -4.54 -6.20 -4.99
CA PHE A 236 -4.25 -5.96 -6.41
C PHE A 236 -2.74 -5.98 -6.64
N ALA A 237 -2.23 -7.12 -7.10
CA ALA A 237 -0.81 -7.25 -7.40
C ALA A 237 -0.43 -6.44 -8.65
N TRP A 238 0.82 -6.00 -8.71
CA TRP A 238 1.37 -5.27 -9.85
C TRP A 238 2.85 -5.61 -10.03
N SER A 239 3.39 -5.45 -11.25
CA SER A 239 4.79 -5.77 -11.52
C SER A 239 5.56 -4.62 -12.17
N SER A 240 4.85 -3.72 -12.86
CA SER A 240 5.40 -2.52 -13.48
C SER A 240 4.69 -1.23 -13.03
N PRO A 241 5.31 -0.05 -13.16
CA PRO A 241 4.64 1.23 -12.91
C PRO A 241 3.42 1.48 -13.79
N ASP A 242 3.35 0.89 -14.99
CA ASP A 242 2.18 1.02 -15.87
C ASP A 242 1.05 0.11 -15.37
N ASP A 243 1.36 -1.13 -14.97
CA ASP A 243 0.39 -2.01 -14.31
C ASP A 243 -0.18 -1.33 -13.05
N LEU A 244 0.68 -0.69 -12.26
CA LEU A 244 0.28 0.05 -11.06
C LEU A 244 -0.73 1.17 -11.38
N ARG A 245 -0.63 1.81 -12.54
CA ARG A 245 -1.61 2.82 -12.95
C ARG A 245 -2.94 2.19 -13.29
N ASP A 246 -2.90 1.08 -14.02
CA ASP A 246 -4.10 0.38 -14.47
C ASP A 246 -4.87 -0.22 -13.29
N ILE A 247 -4.20 -0.86 -12.32
CA ILE A 247 -4.87 -1.46 -11.16
C ILE A 247 -5.46 -0.43 -10.20
N VAL A 248 -4.97 0.82 -10.20
CA VAL A 248 -5.56 1.86 -9.36
C VAL A 248 -7.03 2.06 -9.75
N ASP A 249 -7.37 1.93 -11.04
CA ASP A 249 -8.75 1.99 -11.58
C ASP A 249 -9.69 0.90 -11.08
N GLU A 250 -9.16 -0.15 -10.46
CA GLU A 250 -9.95 -1.19 -9.80
C GLU A 250 -10.32 -0.85 -8.35
N ILE A 251 -9.61 0.10 -7.74
CA ILE A 251 -9.91 0.58 -6.39
C ILE A 251 -11.19 1.43 -6.45
N PRO A 252 -12.18 1.21 -5.56
CA PRO A 252 -13.42 1.98 -5.54
C PRO A 252 -13.19 3.48 -5.42
#